data_AF-A0A2D5Z1Z5-F1
#
_entry.id   AF-A0A2D5Z1Z5-F1
#
_cell.length_a   1.000
_cell.length_b   1.000
_cell.length_c   1.000
_cell.angle_alpha   90.00
_cell.angle_beta   90.00
_cell.angle_gamma   90.00
#
_symmetry.space_group_name_H-M   'P 1'
#
loop_
_entity.id
_entity.type
_entity.pdbx_description
1 polymer ?
#
loop_
_entity_poly.entity_id
_entity_poly.type
_entity_poly.pdbx_seq_one_letter_code
_entity_poly.pdbx_strand_id
1 'polypeptide(L)'
;MSIRSTAFAMLVLATIAFGAESFEDHGGPELDVDGPVLAPIVHEKYFRAERELFGYKPRYAPRPVTFGPDNRPWIWTGLDLITLEDRGAWKGLGVTDTVKAKYTDLLGGISATDPHIGFDANGDMYIVARAPELRRPNIFRETPRRREDAFGFLHSTDRGRTWTFYETPPVRYHGRPFARKLYLGAQRLERLDGHNQLSGPPPMVEGRGRDLVLYVATRKPEGGLNPVQRIHVADVKWPIYGKGRNWITPTHSGAGNVTATFDGRTHVVWMAIQPLNEREEEDAKRFTEKYGLEGLCPVYAATYDHASGKLSERTYLGVTRRDNHNGPVIVADSKGYLHVVIGAHTANFFYLRSTEPNSTASFTEWEQLGPTRKTGYTYTAFVCDGDDNLHLVARNTNSGWFHLVYMRRKAGQSWEPHRRLVTPFRSGYCAWRQKLTVDRLGRLFLTYDYFPAHLRADELEAYRKKWPGDKVGAKLVSGIQPGVRAHSPAMLISDDAGDSWRIALTEDFIAGMQRWREKK
;
A
#
# COMPACT_ATOMS: atom_id res chain seq x y z
N MET A 1 -31.46 5.71 -17.79
CA MET A 1 -32.52 5.35 -16.81
C MET A 1 -32.10 4.07 -16.07
N SER A 2 -32.26 4.05 -14.74
CA SER A 2 -31.92 2.98 -13.78
C SER A 2 -30.43 2.72 -13.50
N ILE A 3 -29.84 3.55 -12.63
CA ILE A 3 -28.58 3.29 -11.91
C ILE A 3 -28.90 2.35 -10.74
N ARG A 4 -28.56 1.05 -10.86
CA ARG A 4 -28.62 0.12 -9.74
C ARG A 4 -27.33 0.17 -8.92
N SER A 5 -27.52 0.31 -7.62
CA SER A 5 -26.50 0.33 -6.58
C SER A 5 -25.59 -0.89 -6.66
N THR A 6 -24.29 -0.63 -6.77
CA THR A 6 -23.25 -1.65 -6.68
C THR A 6 -23.14 -2.08 -5.22
N ALA A 7 -23.70 -3.24 -4.90
CA ALA A 7 -23.48 -3.91 -3.62
C ALA A 7 -21.99 -4.21 -3.47
N PHE A 8 -21.35 -3.50 -2.54
CA PHE A 8 -19.98 -3.74 -2.14
C PHE A 8 -19.93 -5.12 -1.47
N ALA A 9 -19.40 -6.12 -2.18
CA ALA A 9 -19.12 -7.41 -1.59
C ALA A 9 -18.02 -7.20 -0.53
N MET A 10 -18.42 -7.19 0.75
CA MET A 10 -17.49 -7.42 1.85
C MET A 10 -16.95 -8.84 1.66
N LEU A 11 -15.70 -8.92 1.21
CA LEU A 11 -14.91 -10.13 1.38
C LEU A 11 -14.65 -10.27 2.88
N VAL A 12 -15.54 -10.97 3.58
CA VAL A 12 -15.21 -11.53 4.88
C VAL A 12 -14.14 -12.58 4.60
N LEU A 13 -12.87 -12.23 4.85
CA LEU A 13 -11.84 -13.24 5.02
C LEU A 13 -12.24 -14.06 6.23
N ALA A 14 -12.91 -15.19 5.98
CA ALA A 14 -12.93 -16.29 6.92
C ALA A 14 -11.49 -16.79 7.01
N THR A 15 -10.76 -16.33 8.01
CA THR A 15 -9.51 -16.94 8.46
C THR A 15 -9.85 -18.33 8.95
N ILE A 16 -9.81 -19.30 8.05
CA ILE A 16 -9.69 -20.69 8.46
C ILE A 16 -8.29 -20.79 9.07
N ALA A 17 -8.26 -21.06 10.37
CA ALA A 17 -7.07 -21.45 11.10
C ALA A 17 -6.62 -22.83 10.58
N PHE A 18 -5.93 -22.84 9.44
CA PHE A 18 -4.94 -23.87 9.19
C PHE A 18 -3.64 -23.31 9.75
N GLY A 19 -2.97 -24.06 10.63
CA GLY A 19 -1.61 -23.73 11.03
C GLY A 19 -0.82 -23.52 9.76
N ALA A 20 -0.41 -22.28 9.51
CA ALA A 20 0.46 -22.01 8.38
C ALA A 20 1.75 -22.73 8.70
N GLU A 21 2.15 -23.69 7.87
CA GLU A 21 3.51 -24.24 7.96
C GLU A 21 4.48 -23.06 7.98
N SER A 22 5.43 -23.11 8.92
CA SER A 22 6.48 -22.10 9.02
C SER A 22 7.17 -21.99 7.67
N PHE A 23 7.41 -20.76 7.22
CA PHE A 23 8.15 -20.53 5.98
C PHE A 23 9.49 -21.28 5.99
N GLU A 24 9.76 -22.05 4.93
CA GLU A 24 11.01 -22.80 4.76
C GLU A 24 11.75 -22.33 3.51
N ASP A 25 13.02 -21.96 3.68
CA ASP A 25 13.94 -21.66 2.59
C ASP A 25 14.39 -22.97 1.93
N HIS A 26 14.07 -23.17 0.66
CA HIS A 26 14.40 -24.41 -0.03
C HIS A 26 15.89 -24.54 -0.41
N GLY A 27 16.71 -23.50 -0.26
CA GLY A 27 18.17 -23.51 -0.51
C GLY A 27 18.63 -23.74 -1.96
N GLY A 28 17.77 -24.28 -2.82
CA GLY A 28 18.07 -24.58 -4.22
C GLY A 28 18.05 -23.37 -5.18
N PRO A 29 18.28 -23.62 -6.48
CA PRO A 29 18.30 -22.57 -7.50
C PRO A 29 16.96 -21.85 -7.61
N GLU A 30 17.03 -20.55 -7.94
CA GLU A 30 15.86 -19.67 -8.03
C GLU A 30 15.41 -19.40 -9.48
N LEU A 31 16.22 -19.80 -10.46
CA LEU A 31 15.96 -19.73 -11.91
C LEU A 31 16.44 -21.02 -12.57
N ASP A 32 15.82 -21.38 -13.69
CA ASP A 32 16.18 -22.52 -14.55
C ASP A 32 16.68 -22.04 -15.93
N VAL A 33 17.24 -20.83 -15.96
CA VAL A 33 17.79 -20.20 -17.16
C VAL A 33 19.14 -19.58 -16.82
N ASP A 34 20.01 -19.49 -17.82
CA ASP A 34 21.30 -18.84 -17.67
C ASP A 34 21.16 -17.31 -17.65
N GLY A 35 21.77 -16.68 -16.64
CA GLY A 35 21.86 -15.23 -16.53
C GLY A 35 20.58 -14.54 -16.02
N PRO A 36 20.60 -13.20 -15.98
CA PRO A 36 19.48 -12.42 -15.45
C PRO A 36 18.30 -12.37 -16.43
N VAL A 37 17.09 -12.51 -15.91
CA VAL A 37 15.85 -12.29 -16.67
C VAL A 37 15.47 -10.81 -16.60
N LEU A 38 15.58 -10.11 -17.74
CA LEU A 38 15.32 -8.67 -17.83
C LEU A 38 13.86 -8.35 -18.17
N ALA A 39 13.39 -7.20 -17.71
CA ALA A 39 12.15 -6.59 -18.19
C ALA A 39 12.37 -5.88 -19.54
N PRO A 40 11.35 -5.78 -20.43
CA PRO A 40 9.96 -6.18 -20.20
C PRO A 40 9.74 -7.70 -20.25
N ILE A 41 9.01 -8.23 -19.28
CA ILE A 41 8.53 -9.62 -19.29
C ILE A 41 7.20 -9.68 -20.03
N VAL A 42 7.05 -10.63 -20.95
CA VAL A 42 5.79 -10.88 -21.67
C VAL A 42 5.23 -12.22 -21.22
N HIS A 43 4.06 -12.19 -20.57
CA HIS A 43 3.37 -13.42 -20.20
C HIS A 43 2.84 -14.13 -21.45
N GLU A 44 2.87 -15.46 -21.43
CA GLU A 44 2.35 -16.31 -22.49
C GLU A 44 0.95 -16.82 -22.17
N LYS A 45 0.26 -17.33 -23.19
CA LYS A 45 -1.11 -17.83 -23.08
C LYS A 45 -1.26 -18.82 -21.93
N TYR A 46 -2.45 -18.81 -21.33
CA TYR A 46 -2.83 -19.74 -20.27
C TYR A 46 -1.98 -19.59 -19.01
N PHE A 47 -1.73 -18.32 -18.66
CA PHE A 47 -1.05 -17.92 -17.42
C PHE A 47 0.37 -18.46 -17.28
N ARG A 48 1.06 -18.72 -18.40
CA ARG A 48 2.50 -19.01 -18.39
C ARG A 48 3.25 -17.71 -18.09
N ALA A 49 3.81 -17.63 -16.89
CA ALA A 49 4.43 -16.43 -16.32
C ALA A 49 5.85 -16.77 -15.83
N GLU A 50 6.41 -15.99 -14.92
CA GLU A 50 7.82 -16.07 -14.53
C GLU A 50 8.24 -17.50 -14.10
N ARG A 51 7.36 -18.21 -13.39
CA ARG A 51 7.61 -19.59 -12.95
C ARG A 51 7.74 -20.56 -14.12
N GLU A 52 6.84 -20.48 -15.09
CA GLU A 52 6.81 -21.40 -16.24
C GLU A 52 7.77 -20.99 -17.35
N LEU A 53 8.08 -19.71 -17.47
CA LEU A 53 8.94 -19.17 -18.53
C LEU A 53 10.42 -19.29 -18.17
N PHE A 54 10.77 -19.15 -16.89
CA PHE A 54 12.18 -19.03 -16.45
C PHE A 54 12.54 -19.94 -15.27
N GLY A 55 11.62 -20.84 -14.85
CA GLY A 55 11.81 -21.65 -13.65
C GLY A 55 11.84 -20.83 -12.36
N TYR A 56 11.26 -19.63 -12.33
CA TYR A 56 11.37 -18.73 -11.19
C TYR A 56 10.79 -19.35 -9.91
N LYS A 57 11.66 -19.67 -8.97
CA LYS A 57 11.36 -20.31 -7.69
C LYS A 57 12.19 -19.62 -6.60
N PRO A 58 11.82 -18.41 -6.18
CA PRO A 58 12.59 -17.67 -5.20
C PRO A 58 12.62 -18.41 -3.86
N ARG A 59 13.75 -18.33 -3.16
CA ARG A 59 13.96 -18.85 -1.79
C ARG A 59 13.27 -17.99 -0.73
N TYR A 60 12.47 -17.02 -1.15
CA TYR A 60 11.65 -16.12 -0.33
C TYR A 60 10.23 -16.03 -0.90
N ALA A 61 9.30 -15.52 -0.10
CA ALA A 61 7.96 -15.19 -0.58
C ALA A 61 8.00 -13.85 -1.36
N PRO A 62 7.73 -13.80 -2.67
CA PRO A 62 7.78 -12.55 -3.44
C PRO A 62 6.58 -11.65 -3.13
N ARG A 63 6.65 -10.99 -1.98
CA ARG A 63 5.66 -10.07 -1.40
C ARG A 63 6.35 -8.76 -1.06
N PRO A 64 5.59 -7.67 -0.80
CA PRO A 64 6.17 -6.35 -0.53
C PRO A 64 7.26 -6.44 0.54
N VAL A 65 8.48 -6.07 0.15
CA VAL A 65 9.65 -6.10 1.01
C VAL A 65 9.85 -4.74 1.63
N THR A 66 10.21 -4.70 2.92
CA THR A 66 10.64 -3.48 3.62
C THR A 66 12.05 -3.70 4.15
N PHE A 67 12.86 -2.65 4.17
CA PHE A 67 14.24 -2.72 4.65
C PHE A 67 14.39 -2.02 6.02
N GLY A 68 14.95 -2.74 6.99
CA GLY A 68 15.31 -2.16 8.30
C GLY A 68 16.46 -1.15 8.20
N PRO A 69 16.83 -0.48 9.31
CA PRO A 69 17.97 0.47 9.33
C PRO A 69 19.34 -0.16 9.04
N ASP A 70 19.44 -1.49 9.11
CA ASP A 70 20.62 -2.29 8.74
C ASP A 70 20.53 -2.85 7.29
N ASN A 71 19.60 -2.32 6.49
CA ASN A 71 19.27 -2.79 5.14
C ASN A 71 18.84 -4.27 5.06
N ARG A 72 18.49 -4.89 6.20
CA ARG A 72 17.95 -6.25 6.20
C ARG A 72 16.54 -6.26 5.63
N PRO A 73 16.18 -7.22 4.74
CA PRO A 73 14.85 -7.32 4.19
C PRO A 73 13.87 -7.99 5.17
N TRP A 74 12.63 -7.52 5.13
CA TRP A 74 11.51 -7.99 5.92
C TRP A 74 10.29 -8.10 5.03
N ILE A 75 9.64 -9.27 5.05
CA ILE A 75 8.53 -9.56 4.16
C ILE A 75 7.37 -10.16 4.97
N TRP A 76 6.21 -9.51 4.94
CA TRP A 76 4.98 -10.08 5.46
C TRP A 76 4.37 -11.03 4.41
N THR A 77 4.29 -12.32 4.74
CA THR A 77 3.80 -13.36 3.81
C THR A 77 2.28 -13.38 3.69
N GLY A 78 1.58 -12.68 4.60
CA GLY A 78 0.14 -12.74 4.81
C GLY A 78 -0.23 -13.41 6.14
N LEU A 79 0.62 -14.32 6.62
CA LEU A 79 0.40 -15.11 7.84
C LEU A 79 1.56 -14.99 8.84
N ASP A 80 2.77 -14.72 8.34
CA ASP A 80 3.97 -14.57 9.16
C ASP A 80 4.90 -13.48 8.59
N LEU A 81 5.88 -13.08 9.39
CA LEU A 81 6.99 -12.23 8.98
C LEU A 81 8.22 -13.08 8.71
N ILE A 82 8.82 -12.92 7.54
CA ILE A 82 10.11 -13.54 7.20
C ILE A 82 11.20 -12.49 7.07
N THR A 83 12.44 -12.88 7.37
CA THR A 83 13.63 -12.06 7.18
C THR A 83 14.82 -12.92 6.74
N LEU A 84 15.85 -12.27 6.20
CA LEU A 84 17.09 -12.91 5.77
C LEU A 84 18.10 -12.92 6.93
N GLU A 85 18.61 -14.09 7.30
CA GLU A 85 19.68 -14.25 8.30
C GLU A 85 21.06 -13.87 7.71
N ASP A 86 22.04 -13.62 8.58
CA ASP A 86 23.39 -13.20 8.15
C ASP A 86 24.14 -14.25 7.32
N ARG A 87 23.77 -15.52 7.49
CA ARG A 87 24.27 -16.65 6.69
C ARG A 87 23.58 -16.78 5.31
N GLY A 88 22.69 -15.85 4.95
CA GLY A 88 22.00 -15.85 3.66
C GLY A 88 20.82 -16.83 3.55
N ALA A 89 20.25 -17.26 4.68
CA ALA A 89 19.06 -18.13 4.72
C ALA A 89 17.83 -17.35 5.17
N TRP A 90 16.68 -17.54 4.51
CA TRP A 90 15.43 -16.93 4.91
C TRP A 90 14.78 -17.68 6.07
N LYS A 91 14.16 -16.95 7.00
CA LYS A 91 13.56 -17.51 8.21
C LYS A 91 12.24 -16.83 8.55
N GLY A 92 11.23 -17.63 8.89
CA GLY A 92 9.98 -17.18 9.51
C GLY A 92 10.13 -16.93 11.02
N LEU A 93 9.38 -15.95 11.53
CA LEU A 93 9.47 -15.50 12.93
C LEU A 93 8.31 -15.92 13.81
N GLY A 94 7.26 -16.55 13.26
CA GLY A 94 6.12 -17.01 14.04
C GLY A 94 5.40 -15.87 14.78
N VAL A 95 5.09 -14.76 14.10
CA VAL A 95 4.50 -13.57 14.72
C VAL A 95 3.20 -13.89 15.45
N THR A 96 2.33 -14.71 14.87
CA THR A 96 1.09 -15.12 15.54
C THR A 96 1.36 -15.87 16.84
N ASP A 97 2.32 -16.79 16.86
CA ASP A 97 2.62 -17.62 18.03
C ASP A 97 3.28 -16.80 19.14
N THR A 98 4.22 -15.93 18.79
CA THR A 98 4.87 -15.01 19.73
C THR A 98 3.86 -14.05 20.37
N VAL A 99 2.89 -13.55 19.61
CA VAL A 99 1.80 -12.72 20.14
C VAL A 99 0.86 -13.55 21.03
N LYS A 100 0.45 -14.76 20.61
CA LYS A 100 -0.41 -15.65 21.41
C LYS A 100 0.22 -16.06 22.73
N ALA A 101 1.55 -16.23 22.78
CA ALA A 101 2.27 -16.52 24.01
C ALA A 101 2.13 -15.39 25.06
N LYS A 102 1.99 -14.14 24.61
CA LYS A 102 1.80 -12.96 25.48
C LYS A 102 0.32 -12.65 25.74
N TYR A 103 -0.55 -12.88 24.75
CA TYR A 103 -1.98 -12.59 24.79
C TYR A 103 -2.76 -13.90 24.65
N THR A 104 -2.85 -14.67 25.74
CA THR A 104 -3.45 -16.01 25.74
C THR A 104 -4.95 -16.03 25.44
N ASP A 105 -5.60 -14.87 25.41
CA ASP A 105 -7.00 -14.69 25.05
C ASP A 105 -7.22 -14.45 23.55
N LEU A 106 -6.15 -14.36 22.76
CA LEU A 106 -6.20 -14.27 21.29
C LEU A 106 -6.45 -15.64 20.66
N LEU A 107 -7.54 -15.78 19.91
CA LEU A 107 -7.96 -17.08 19.35
C LEU A 107 -7.53 -17.27 17.90
N GLY A 108 -7.66 -16.23 17.08
CA GLY A 108 -7.25 -16.27 15.67
C GLY A 108 -5.79 -15.86 15.45
N GLY A 109 -5.35 -15.94 14.19
CA GLY A 109 -4.04 -15.46 13.78
C GLY A 109 -4.01 -13.94 13.64
N ILE A 110 -2.83 -13.34 13.83
CA ILE A 110 -2.64 -11.93 13.52
C ILE A 110 -2.60 -11.74 12.01
N SER A 111 -3.31 -10.71 11.52
CA SER A 111 -3.25 -10.31 10.12
C SER A 111 -2.87 -8.85 9.99
N ALA A 112 -1.89 -8.54 9.13
CA ALA A 112 -1.55 -7.16 8.81
C ALA A 112 -2.59 -6.53 7.87
N THR A 113 -2.98 -5.27 8.14
CA THR A 113 -3.90 -4.50 7.27
C THR A 113 -3.16 -3.71 6.19
N ASP A 114 -1.90 -3.40 6.42
CA ASP A 114 -0.92 -2.93 5.43
C ASP A 114 0.16 -4.01 5.24
N PRO A 115 0.55 -4.37 4.00
CA PRO A 115 1.58 -5.39 3.79
C PRO A 115 3.01 -4.94 4.13
N HIS A 116 3.25 -3.65 4.38
CA HIS A 116 4.59 -3.15 4.72
C HIS A 116 4.83 -3.14 6.23
N ILE A 117 6.11 -3.10 6.58
CA ILE A 117 6.59 -2.93 7.94
C ILE A 117 7.05 -1.47 8.10
N GLY A 118 6.87 -0.89 9.28
CA GLY A 118 7.41 0.42 9.61
C GLY A 118 8.63 0.27 10.50
N PHE A 119 9.58 1.20 10.35
CA PHE A 119 10.75 1.29 11.20
C PHE A 119 10.93 2.73 11.66
N ASP A 120 11.39 2.91 12.88
CA ASP A 120 11.85 4.21 13.36
C ASP A 120 13.38 4.28 13.49
N ALA A 121 13.88 5.43 13.92
CA ALA A 121 15.31 5.71 14.06
C ALA A 121 16.05 4.76 15.02
N ASN A 122 15.36 4.13 15.98
CA ASN A 122 15.96 3.16 16.90
C ASN A 122 15.96 1.73 16.32
N GLY A 123 15.31 1.52 15.16
CA GLY A 123 15.14 0.22 14.54
C GLY A 123 14.01 -0.62 15.14
N ASP A 124 13.10 0.00 15.90
CA ASP A 124 11.88 -0.68 16.32
C ASP A 124 10.98 -0.93 15.11
N MET A 125 10.23 -2.02 15.19
CA MET A 125 9.39 -2.51 14.11
C MET A 125 7.92 -2.30 14.42
N TYR A 126 7.16 -1.93 13.39
CA TYR A 126 5.74 -1.64 13.49
C TYR A 126 4.97 -2.38 12.39
N ILE A 127 3.89 -3.08 12.77
CA ILE A 127 2.97 -3.74 11.84
C ILE A 127 1.56 -3.32 12.17
N VAL A 128 0.87 -2.64 11.25
CA VAL A 128 -0.55 -2.34 11.44
C VAL A 128 -1.36 -3.62 11.30
N ALA A 129 -2.08 -3.98 12.35
CA ALA A 129 -2.59 -5.33 12.54
C ALA A 129 -4.04 -5.35 13.04
N ARG A 130 -4.75 -6.40 12.61
CA ARG A 130 -5.99 -6.87 13.20
C ARG A 130 -5.67 -8.08 14.09
N ALA A 131 -6.09 -7.99 15.35
CA ALA A 131 -6.04 -9.07 16.33
C ALA A 131 -7.46 -9.60 16.56
N PRO A 132 -7.82 -10.77 15.98
CA PRO A 132 -9.19 -11.26 16.00
C PRO A 132 -9.62 -11.78 17.38
N GLU A 133 -10.88 -11.51 17.74
CA GLU A 133 -11.58 -12.10 18.89
C GLU A 133 -10.93 -11.91 20.28
N LEU A 134 -10.26 -10.79 20.51
CA LEU A 134 -9.67 -10.45 21.81
C LEU A 134 -10.78 -10.33 22.89
N ARG A 135 -10.55 -10.86 24.10
CA ARG A 135 -11.60 -10.97 25.14
C ARG A 135 -11.67 -9.69 25.97
N ARG A 136 -12.68 -8.86 25.72
CA ARG A 136 -12.81 -7.52 26.37
C ARG A 136 -13.87 -7.45 27.46
N PRO A 137 -13.70 -6.64 28.52
CA PRO A 137 -14.80 -6.15 29.32
C PRO A 137 -15.84 -5.48 28.42
N ASN A 138 -17.13 -5.80 28.60
CA ASN A 138 -18.19 -5.20 27.81
C ASN A 138 -18.36 -3.73 28.25
N ILE A 139 -17.77 -2.79 27.52
CA ILE A 139 -17.79 -1.36 27.86
C ILE A 139 -19.20 -0.72 27.82
N PHE A 140 -20.23 -1.45 27.39
CA PHE A 140 -21.59 -0.95 27.23
C PHE A 140 -22.63 -1.63 28.13
N ARG A 141 -22.28 -2.69 28.86
CA ARG A 141 -23.18 -3.37 29.83
C ARG A 141 -22.38 -4.10 30.91
N GLU A 142 -22.90 -4.16 32.13
CA GLU A 142 -22.43 -5.01 33.24
C GLU A 142 -22.69 -6.52 33.00
N THR A 143 -22.34 -7.04 31.82
CA THR A 143 -22.54 -8.44 31.41
C THR A 143 -21.27 -9.02 30.77
N PRO A 144 -21.16 -10.36 30.61
CA PRO A 144 -19.90 -11.06 30.38
C PRO A 144 -19.09 -10.53 29.20
N ARG A 145 -17.77 -10.66 29.32
CA ARG A 145 -16.79 -10.27 28.30
C ARG A 145 -17.19 -10.75 26.91
N ARG A 146 -17.24 -9.85 25.92
CA ARG A 146 -17.47 -10.19 24.50
C ARG A 146 -16.14 -10.33 23.77
N ARG A 147 -16.09 -11.26 22.81
CA ARG A 147 -14.96 -11.45 21.88
C ARG A 147 -15.19 -10.56 20.68
N GLU A 148 -14.26 -9.65 20.41
CA GLU A 148 -14.34 -8.69 19.31
C GLU A 148 -12.96 -8.49 18.70
N ASP A 149 -12.91 -8.23 17.40
CA ASP A 149 -11.67 -7.86 16.74
C ASP A 149 -11.10 -6.57 17.35
N ALA A 150 -9.79 -6.57 17.57
CA ALA A 150 -9.03 -5.37 17.88
C ALA A 150 -8.24 -4.93 16.66
N PHE A 151 -8.19 -3.61 16.46
CA PHE A 151 -7.38 -2.99 15.42
C PHE A 151 -6.36 -2.08 16.08
N GLY A 152 -5.15 -2.09 15.56
CA GLY A 152 -4.04 -1.36 16.14
C GLY A 152 -2.75 -1.69 15.41
N PHE A 153 -1.66 -1.75 16.14
CA PHE A 153 -0.38 -2.15 15.59
C PHE A 153 0.42 -2.99 16.58
N LEU A 154 1.24 -3.88 16.03
CA LEU A 154 2.28 -4.56 16.78
C LEU A 154 3.54 -3.70 16.80
N HIS A 155 4.25 -3.73 17.93
CA HIS A 155 5.51 -3.05 18.16
C HIS A 155 6.55 -4.03 18.70
N SER A 156 7.74 -4.02 18.12
CA SER A 156 8.88 -4.84 18.55
C SER A 156 10.14 -3.99 18.67
N THR A 157 10.90 -4.19 19.75
CA THR A 157 12.20 -3.54 20.03
C THR A 157 13.38 -4.48 19.83
N ASP A 158 13.14 -5.74 19.45
CA ASP A 158 14.11 -6.83 19.47
C ASP A 158 14.18 -7.58 18.12
N ARG A 159 13.98 -6.83 17.03
CA ARG A 159 13.98 -7.32 15.65
C ARG A 159 12.92 -8.40 15.40
N GLY A 160 11.72 -8.17 15.89
CA GLY A 160 10.55 -8.99 15.62
C GLY A 160 10.49 -10.31 16.38
N ARG A 161 11.34 -10.50 17.42
CA ARG A 161 11.34 -11.71 18.25
C ARG A 161 10.19 -11.69 19.24
N THR A 162 9.88 -10.53 19.81
CA THR A 162 8.73 -10.32 20.68
C THR A 162 7.91 -9.12 20.22
N TRP A 163 6.61 -9.16 20.52
CA TRP A 163 5.66 -8.16 20.06
C TRP A 163 4.76 -7.68 21.19
N THR A 164 4.45 -6.39 21.17
CA THR A 164 3.43 -5.76 22.01
C THR A 164 2.36 -5.18 21.11
N PHE A 165 1.10 -5.54 21.34
CA PHE A 165 -0.03 -4.97 20.62
C PHE A 165 -0.50 -3.68 21.29
N TYR A 166 -0.54 -2.60 20.51
CA TYR A 166 -1.10 -1.31 20.90
C TYR A 166 -2.38 -1.09 20.11
N GLU A 167 -3.51 -1.05 20.83
CA GLU A 167 -4.80 -0.80 20.20
C GLU A 167 -4.93 0.68 19.81
N THR A 168 -5.39 0.93 18.57
CA THR A 168 -5.79 2.29 18.19
C THR A 168 -7.15 2.60 18.80
N PRO A 169 -7.34 3.78 19.42
CA PRO A 169 -8.61 4.10 20.06
C PRO A 169 -9.73 4.14 19.00
N PRO A 170 -10.84 3.40 19.19
CA PRO A 170 -11.98 3.49 18.28
C PRO A 170 -12.62 4.87 18.40
N VAL A 171 -13.46 5.23 17.42
CA VAL A 171 -14.34 6.40 17.50
C VAL A 171 -15.13 6.34 18.82
N ARG A 172 -14.91 7.27 19.75
CA ARG A 172 -15.81 7.46 20.90
C ARG A 172 -17.15 7.95 20.35
N TYR A 173 -18.05 7.01 20.09
CA TYR A 173 -19.43 7.32 19.73
C TYR A 173 -20.10 7.95 20.96
N HIS A 174 -20.28 9.26 20.94
CA HIS A 174 -21.22 9.92 21.85
C HIS A 174 -22.63 9.39 21.55
N GLY A 175 -23.08 8.41 22.34
CA GLY A 175 -24.49 8.17 22.64
C GLY A 175 -25.35 7.39 21.63
N ARG A 176 -24.80 6.65 20.65
CA ARG A 176 -25.65 5.77 19.80
C ARG A 176 -25.14 4.32 19.70
N PRO A 177 -25.93 3.30 20.12
CA PRO A 177 -25.49 1.91 20.24
C PRO A 177 -25.36 1.11 18.91
N PHE A 178 -25.62 1.70 17.73
CA PHE A 178 -25.87 0.92 16.49
C PHE A 178 -24.82 1.02 15.36
N ALA A 179 -23.66 1.66 15.55
CA ALA A 179 -22.76 1.97 14.42
C ALA A 179 -21.38 1.28 14.45
N ARG A 180 -21.28 0.04 14.95
CA ARG A 180 -20.06 -0.78 14.88
C ARG A 180 -19.57 -1.13 13.47
N LYS A 181 -20.38 -0.92 12.42
CA LYS A 181 -20.19 -1.56 11.11
C LYS A 181 -19.02 -1.06 10.24
N LEU A 182 -18.20 -0.11 10.68
CA LEU A 182 -17.21 0.56 9.81
C LEU A 182 -15.82 0.82 10.41
N TYR A 183 -15.58 0.52 11.70
CA TYR A 183 -14.24 0.69 12.27
C TYR A 183 -13.31 -0.41 11.77
N LEU A 184 -12.22 0.00 11.11
CA LEU A 184 -11.19 -0.91 10.58
C LEU A 184 -9.79 -0.53 11.09
N GLY A 185 -9.72 0.40 12.04
CA GLY A 185 -8.48 0.98 12.57
C GLY A 185 -7.58 1.58 11.48
N ALA A 186 -6.31 1.76 11.83
CA ALA A 186 -5.28 2.15 10.88
C ALA A 186 -5.18 1.16 9.69
N GLN A 187 -4.97 1.71 8.49
CA GLN A 187 -4.95 0.97 7.22
C GLN A 187 -3.74 1.27 6.36
N ARG A 188 -3.04 2.36 6.66
CA ARG A 188 -1.79 2.74 6.03
C ARG A 188 -0.80 3.12 7.11
N LEU A 189 0.41 2.60 6.97
CA LEU A 189 1.57 2.96 7.77
C LEU A 189 2.47 3.83 6.91
N GLU A 190 3.04 4.88 7.47
CA GLU A 190 4.16 5.54 6.80
C GLU A 190 5.35 4.60 6.80
N ARG A 191 5.83 4.28 5.60
CA ARG A 191 7.06 3.50 5.42
C ARG A 191 8.17 4.40 4.92
N LEU A 192 9.41 3.93 5.01
CA LEU A 192 10.50 4.62 4.34
C LEU A 192 10.31 4.51 2.83
N ASP A 193 10.18 5.64 2.16
CA ASP A 193 10.03 5.75 0.72
C ASP A 193 10.98 6.79 0.11
N GLY A 194 12.06 7.11 0.84
CA GLY A 194 13.08 8.06 0.45
C GLY A 194 13.64 8.77 1.67
N HIS A 195 13.34 10.06 1.77
CA HIS A 195 13.94 10.97 2.74
C HIS A 195 13.08 11.26 3.98
N ASN A 196 11.99 10.51 4.19
CA ASN A 196 11.18 10.69 5.37
C ASN A 196 11.95 10.34 6.66
N GLN A 197 11.73 11.14 7.70
CA GLN A 197 12.49 11.14 8.95
C GLN A 197 11.61 10.72 10.11
N LEU A 198 11.66 9.42 10.45
CA LEU A 198 10.86 8.83 11.52
C LEU A 198 11.68 8.73 12.80
N SER A 199 11.75 9.83 13.56
CA SER A 199 12.45 9.88 14.86
C SER A 199 11.79 9.01 15.94
N GLY A 200 10.53 8.62 15.73
CA GLY A 200 9.78 7.73 16.60
C GLY A 200 8.79 6.89 15.79
N PRO A 201 7.77 6.30 16.45
CA PRO A 201 6.81 5.44 15.78
C PRO A 201 6.24 6.09 14.50
N PRO A 202 6.20 5.34 13.38
CA PRO A 202 5.64 5.85 12.14
C PRO A 202 4.18 6.29 12.32
N PRO A 203 3.77 7.42 11.71
CA PRO A 203 2.37 7.78 11.67
C PRO A 203 1.55 6.74 10.89
N MET A 204 0.28 6.64 11.27
CA MET A 204 -0.66 5.68 10.70
C MET A 204 -1.96 6.37 10.32
N VAL A 205 -2.57 5.96 9.21
CA VAL A 205 -3.79 6.59 8.70
C VAL A 205 -4.95 5.61 8.63
N GLU A 206 -6.10 6.01 9.15
CA GLU A 206 -7.41 5.41 8.88
C GLU A 206 -8.17 6.28 7.89
N GLY A 207 -8.50 5.71 6.74
CA GLY A 207 -9.15 6.42 5.64
C GLY A 207 -10.40 5.73 5.11
N ARG A 208 -11.08 4.94 5.95
CA ARG A 208 -12.40 4.36 5.63
C ARG A 208 -13.45 4.80 6.64
N GLY A 209 -14.63 5.13 6.12
CA GLY A 209 -15.78 5.46 6.96
C GLY A 209 -16.12 6.93 6.88
N ARG A 210 -16.36 7.54 8.05
CA ARG A 210 -16.83 8.94 8.16
C ARG A 210 -15.72 9.93 8.46
N ASP A 211 -14.57 9.46 8.90
CA ASP A 211 -13.46 10.33 9.30
C ASP A 211 -12.19 9.88 8.57
N LEU A 212 -11.27 10.82 8.38
CA LEU A 212 -9.86 10.62 8.11
C LEU A 212 -9.10 10.94 9.39
N VAL A 213 -8.28 9.99 9.82
CA VAL A 213 -7.61 10.05 11.11
C VAL A 213 -6.13 9.76 10.93
N LEU A 214 -5.31 10.55 11.60
CA LEU A 214 -3.88 10.32 11.78
C LEU A 214 -3.65 9.83 13.21
N TYR A 215 -3.10 8.63 13.35
CA TYR A 215 -2.66 8.08 14.61
C TYR A 215 -1.18 8.37 14.82
N VAL A 216 -0.86 8.97 15.96
CA VAL A 216 0.51 9.33 16.35
C VAL A 216 0.83 8.65 17.67
N ALA A 217 1.85 7.81 17.69
CA ALA A 217 2.37 7.18 18.89
C ALA A 217 3.70 7.83 19.27
N THR A 218 3.94 8.02 20.57
CA THR A 218 5.19 8.58 21.09
C THR A 218 5.80 7.62 22.09
N ARG A 219 7.12 7.67 22.24
CA ARG A 219 7.85 6.85 23.19
C ARG A 219 7.76 7.40 24.60
N LYS A 220 7.80 6.48 25.56
CA LYS A 220 8.01 6.80 26.97
C LYS A 220 9.51 6.85 27.28
N PRO A 221 9.97 7.74 28.17
CA PRO A 221 11.35 7.75 28.64
C PRO A 221 11.80 6.39 29.20
N GLU A 222 10.91 5.69 29.91
CA GLU A 222 11.15 4.40 30.53
C GLU A 222 11.01 3.18 29.59
N GLY A 223 10.72 3.41 28.30
CA GLY A 223 10.48 2.35 27.31
C GLY A 223 9.00 2.04 27.07
N GLY A 224 8.71 1.46 25.90
CA GLY A 224 7.35 1.29 25.38
C GLY A 224 6.76 2.60 24.82
N LEU A 225 5.45 2.58 24.56
CA LEU A 225 4.74 3.71 23.92
C LEU A 225 3.69 4.32 24.84
N ASN A 226 3.48 5.62 24.70
CA ASN A 226 2.35 6.34 25.26
C ASN A 226 1.03 5.90 24.59
N PRO A 227 -0.12 6.17 25.21
CA PRO A 227 -1.40 6.01 24.55
C PRO A 227 -1.42 6.71 23.18
N VAL A 228 -1.84 5.98 22.16
CA VAL A 228 -1.84 6.46 20.78
C VAL A 228 -2.77 7.66 20.66
N GLN A 229 -2.25 8.77 20.16
CA GLN A 229 -3.04 9.97 19.91
C GLN A 229 -3.84 9.79 18.61
N ARG A 230 -5.11 10.21 18.66
CA ARG A 230 -6.02 10.19 17.51
C ARG A 230 -6.22 11.63 17.03
N ILE A 231 -5.51 12.01 15.98
CA ILE A 231 -5.60 13.33 15.37
C ILE A 231 -6.65 13.29 14.27
N HIS A 232 -7.70 14.10 14.42
CA HIS A 232 -8.78 14.18 13.46
C HIS A 232 -8.37 15.09 12.29
N VAL A 233 -8.26 14.53 11.08
CA VAL A 233 -7.80 15.27 9.89
C VAL A 233 -8.98 15.84 9.12
N ALA A 234 -10.01 15.02 8.87
CA ALA A 234 -11.22 15.44 8.18
C ALA A 234 -12.40 14.54 8.55
N ASP A 235 -13.62 15.08 8.55
CA ASP A 235 -14.88 14.36 8.74
C ASP A 235 -15.79 14.52 7.52
N VAL A 236 -16.69 13.56 7.33
CA VAL A 236 -17.84 13.65 6.42
C VAL A 236 -18.81 14.70 6.97
N LYS A 237 -18.93 15.80 6.23
CA LYS A 237 -19.93 16.86 6.46
C LYS A 237 -20.97 16.82 5.35
N TRP A 238 -22.25 16.98 5.69
CA TRP A 238 -23.29 17.15 4.68
C TRP A 238 -23.15 18.53 4.01
N PRO A 239 -23.40 18.66 2.70
CA PRO A 239 -23.82 17.61 1.76
C PRO A 239 -22.70 16.60 1.39
N ILE A 240 -23.08 15.34 1.16
CA ILE A 240 -22.17 14.31 0.62
C ILE A 240 -22.71 13.69 -0.65
N TYR A 241 -21.81 13.31 -1.55
CA TYR A 241 -22.15 12.41 -2.65
C TYR A 241 -22.02 10.95 -2.17
N GLY A 242 -23.08 10.16 -2.37
CA GLY A 242 -23.21 8.82 -1.76
C GLY A 242 -22.24 7.73 -2.26
N LYS A 243 -21.51 7.97 -3.35
CA LYS A 243 -20.52 7.03 -3.92
C LYS A 243 -19.10 7.34 -3.40
N GLY A 244 -18.30 6.31 -3.13
CA GLY A 244 -16.87 6.47 -2.79
C GLY A 244 -16.61 7.05 -1.38
N ARG A 245 -16.65 6.19 -0.35
CA ARG A 245 -16.32 6.56 1.05
C ARG A 245 -14.90 6.14 1.46
N ASN A 246 -13.95 6.32 0.56
CA ASN A 246 -12.54 6.04 0.83
C ASN A 246 -11.79 7.37 0.71
N TRP A 247 -11.07 7.73 1.76
CA TRP A 247 -10.26 8.95 1.81
C TRP A 247 -8.88 8.76 1.17
N ILE A 248 -8.42 7.50 1.10
CA ILE A 248 -7.06 7.15 0.66
C ILE A 248 -7.06 6.09 -0.44
N THR A 249 -5.91 5.97 -1.12
CA THR A 249 -5.67 4.96 -2.16
C THR A 249 -5.78 3.53 -1.61
N PRO A 250 -6.33 2.55 -2.36
CA PRO A 250 -6.49 1.18 -1.89
C PRO A 250 -5.15 0.51 -1.59
N THR A 251 -5.17 -0.45 -0.67
CA THR A 251 -4.00 -1.27 -0.33
C THR A 251 -3.74 -2.41 -1.34
N HIS A 252 -4.75 -2.84 -2.11
CA HIS A 252 -4.62 -4.03 -2.96
C HIS A 252 -3.61 -3.84 -4.11
N SER A 253 -3.51 -2.65 -4.70
CA SER A 253 -2.58 -2.34 -5.80
C SER A 253 -2.05 -0.93 -5.61
N GLY A 254 -0.79 -0.68 -5.96
CA GLY A 254 -0.16 0.62 -5.78
C GLY A 254 0.21 0.85 -4.31
N ALA A 255 -0.68 1.51 -3.57
CA ALA A 255 -0.52 1.75 -2.14
C ALA A 255 0.76 2.53 -1.75
N GLY A 256 1.18 3.54 -2.53
CA GLY A 256 2.19 4.52 -2.11
C GLY A 256 1.86 5.18 -0.77
N ASN A 257 2.82 5.85 -0.16
CA ASN A 257 2.57 6.56 1.09
C ASN A 257 1.49 7.62 0.92
N VAL A 258 0.67 7.81 1.97
CA VAL A 258 -0.33 8.89 2.06
C VAL A 258 0.05 9.91 3.11
N THR A 259 1.18 9.67 3.79
CA THR A 259 1.86 10.60 4.66
C THR A 259 3.35 10.62 4.35
N ALA A 260 3.98 11.76 4.57
CA ALA A 260 5.43 11.89 4.58
C ALA A 260 5.81 12.71 5.80
N THR A 261 6.71 12.19 6.63
CA THR A 261 7.21 12.87 7.82
C THR A 261 8.60 13.42 7.55
N PHE A 262 8.80 14.71 7.77
CA PHE A 262 10.07 15.38 7.59
C PHE A 262 10.27 16.40 8.70
N ASP A 263 11.43 16.39 9.35
CA ASP A 263 11.82 17.37 10.37
C ASP A 263 10.68 17.72 11.37
N GLY A 264 10.19 16.69 12.08
CA GLY A 264 9.18 16.85 13.14
C GLY A 264 7.77 17.21 12.68
N ARG A 265 7.47 17.13 11.37
CA ARG A 265 6.13 17.35 10.82
C ARG A 265 5.69 16.18 9.95
N THR A 266 4.43 15.79 10.07
CA THR A 266 3.80 14.78 9.21
C THR A 266 2.82 15.46 8.26
N HIS A 267 3.07 15.35 6.97
CA HIS A 267 2.17 15.81 5.93
C HIS A 267 1.24 14.67 5.53
N VAL A 268 -0.05 14.95 5.36
CA VAL A 268 -1.07 13.96 4.96
C VAL A 268 -1.79 14.43 3.71
N VAL A 269 -2.03 13.52 2.76
CA VAL A 269 -2.81 13.77 1.54
C VAL A 269 -4.02 12.86 1.45
N TRP A 270 -5.14 13.37 0.96
CA TRP A 270 -6.39 12.59 0.87
C TRP A 270 -7.37 13.08 -0.19
N MET A 271 -8.28 12.20 -0.56
CA MET A 271 -9.51 12.49 -1.30
C MET A 271 -10.64 12.87 -0.34
N ALA A 272 -11.34 13.96 -0.60
CA ALA A 272 -12.49 14.37 0.20
C ALA A 272 -13.81 13.79 -0.30
N ILE A 273 -14.72 13.54 0.64
CA ILE A 273 -16.03 12.95 0.37
C ILE A 273 -17.07 14.04 0.01
N GLN A 274 -16.80 15.29 0.38
CA GLN A 274 -17.63 16.46 0.10
C GLN A 274 -17.68 16.82 -1.41
N PRO A 275 -18.69 17.60 -1.83
CA PRO A 275 -18.64 18.33 -3.10
C PRO A 275 -17.50 19.36 -3.10
N LEU A 276 -17.16 19.83 -4.31
CA LEU A 276 -16.31 21.00 -4.52
C LEU A 276 -17.05 22.26 -4.04
N ASN A 277 -16.30 23.29 -3.61
CA ASN A 277 -16.84 24.65 -3.47
C ASN A 277 -16.72 25.43 -4.79
N GLU A 278 -17.36 26.59 -4.88
CA GLU A 278 -17.41 27.41 -6.12
C GLU A 278 -16.03 27.67 -6.76
N ARG A 279 -15.00 27.95 -5.95
CA ARG A 279 -13.64 28.18 -6.44
C ARG A 279 -13.01 26.89 -6.96
N GLU A 280 -13.21 25.78 -6.26
CA GLU A 280 -12.69 24.47 -6.68
C GLU A 280 -13.42 23.95 -7.93
N GLU A 281 -14.69 24.29 -8.11
CA GLU A 281 -15.47 23.98 -9.31
C GLU A 281 -14.90 24.69 -10.54
N GLU A 282 -14.41 25.91 -10.38
CA GLU A 282 -13.75 26.65 -11.45
C GLU A 282 -12.49 25.94 -11.96
N ASP A 283 -11.59 25.52 -11.06
CA ASP A 283 -10.40 24.74 -11.41
C ASP A 283 -10.76 23.38 -12.05
N ALA A 284 -11.92 22.85 -11.66
CA ALA A 284 -12.43 21.56 -12.11
C ALA A 284 -13.20 21.62 -13.44
N LYS A 285 -13.48 22.80 -14.01
CA LYS A 285 -14.30 23.00 -15.23
C LYS A 285 -13.87 22.07 -16.37
N ARG A 286 -12.56 21.85 -16.56
CA ARG A 286 -11.98 20.96 -17.59
C ARG A 286 -12.33 19.47 -17.44
N PHE A 287 -12.78 19.03 -16.27
CA PHE A 287 -13.21 17.66 -16.00
C PHE A 287 -14.74 17.52 -15.92
N THR A 288 -15.45 18.63 -15.66
CA THR A 288 -16.89 18.65 -15.45
C THR A 288 -17.66 18.21 -16.69
N GLU A 289 -17.22 18.58 -17.90
CA GLU A 289 -17.86 18.14 -19.15
C GLU A 289 -17.91 16.61 -19.27
N LYS A 290 -16.85 15.93 -18.82
CA LYS A 290 -16.72 14.48 -18.93
C LYS A 290 -17.40 13.71 -17.79
N TYR A 291 -17.39 14.25 -16.58
CA TYR A 291 -17.77 13.49 -15.37
C TYR A 291 -18.95 14.07 -14.59
N GLY A 292 -19.32 15.33 -14.83
CA GLY A 292 -20.22 16.10 -13.99
C GLY A 292 -19.61 16.42 -12.60
N LEU A 293 -20.11 17.46 -11.93
CA LEU A 293 -19.60 17.89 -10.61
C LEU A 293 -19.71 16.78 -9.55
N GLU A 294 -20.81 16.02 -9.55
CA GLU A 294 -21.03 14.91 -8.63
C GLU A 294 -20.05 13.74 -8.82
N GLY A 295 -19.47 13.62 -10.02
CA GLY A 295 -18.48 12.62 -10.36
C GLY A 295 -17.07 12.97 -9.91
N LEU A 296 -16.85 14.19 -9.41
CA LEU A 296 -15.56 14.71 -9.00
C LEU A 296 -15.34 14.62 -7.50
N CYS A 297 -14.07 14.57 -7.11
CA CYS A 297 -13.58 14.37 -5.76
C CYS A 297 -12.37 15.29 -5.55
N PRO A 298 -12.47 16.29 -4.66
CA PRO A 298 -11.35 17.16 -4.35
C PRO A 298 -10.27 16.40 -3.59
N VAL A 299 -9.02 16.82 -3.79
CA VAL A 299 -7.83 16.28 -3.17
C VAL A 299 -7.19 17.38 -2.35
N TYR A 300 -6.81 17.05 -1.12
CA TYR A 300 -6.24 18.01 -0.18
C TYR A 300 -4.94 17.50 0.46
N ALA A 301 -4.18 18.43 1.03
CA ALA A 301 -3.10 18.17 1.96
C ALA A 301 -3.25 18.97 3.26
N ALA A 302 -2.62 18.51 4.34
CA ALA A 302 -2.44 19.24 5.58
C ALA A 302 -1.17 18.77 6.29
N THR A 303 -0.65 19.60 7.19
CA THR A 303 0.56 19.33 7.96
C THR A 303 0.23 19.24 9.43
N TYR A 304 0.61 18.15 10.07
CA TYR A 304 0.59 17.99 11.52
C TYR A 304 1.99 18.27 12.09
N ASP A 305 2.10 19.26 12.96
CA ASP A 305 3.34 19.62 13.64
C ASP A 305 3.40 18.91 15.00
N HIS A 306 4.40 18.03 15.18
CA HIS A 306 4.51 17.19 16.38
C HIS A 306 4.91 17.98 17.63
N ALA A 307 5.60 19.12 17.48
CA ALA A 307 6.02 19.94 18.60
C ALA A 307 4.85 20.72 19.20
N SER A 308 4.00 21.30 18.35
CA SER A 308 2.83 22.06 18.77
C SER A 308 1.57 21.19 18.95
N GLY A 309 1.54 19.99 18.38
CA GLY A 309 0.38 19.11 18.34
C GLY A 309 -0.77 19.65 17.47
N LYS A 310 -0.49 20.58 16.55
CA LYS A 310 -1.51 21.26 15.73
C LYS A 310 -1.50 20.78 14.30
N LEU A 311 -2.69 20.68 13.72
CA LEU A 311 -2.90 20.46 12.29
C LEU A 311 -3.08 21.83 11.59
N SER A 312 -2.43 22.02 10.45
CA SER A 312 -2.62 23.19 9.60
C SER A 312 -4.02 23.23 8.99
N GLU A 313 -4.40 24.36 8.40
CA GLU A 313 -5.51 24.37 7.45
C GLU A 313 -5.22 23.44 6.26
N ARG A 314 -6.29 22.95 5.63
CA ARG A 314 -6.19 22.09 4.45
C ARG A 314 -5.90 22.93 3.21
N THR A 315 -4.99 22.45 2.37
CA THR A 315 -4.66 23.04 1.08
C THR A 315 -5.30 22.22 -0.03
N TYR A 316 -6.03 22.87 -0.94
CA TYR A 316 -6.56 22.22 -2.13
C TYR A 316 -5.42 21.91 -3.11
N LEU A 317 -5.29 20.65 -3.48
CA LEU A 317 -4.28 20.19 -4.45
C LEU A 317 -4.86 20.02 -5.84
N GLY A 318 -6.16 19.71 -5.93
CA GLY A 318 -6.82 19.51 -7.20
C GLY A 318 -7.96 18.53 -7.14
N VAL A 319 -8.33 17.97 -8.29
CA VAL A 319 -9.52 17.14 -8.43
C VAL A 319 -9.22 15.85 -9.17
N THR A 320 -9.91 14.79 -8.77
CA THR A 320 -9.95 13.52 -9.49
C THR A 320 -11.38 12.99 -9.56
N ARG A 321 -11.60 11.88 -10.27
CA ARG A 321 -12.90 11.21 -10.25
C ARG A 321 -13.15 10.57 -8.88
N ARG A 322 -14.40 10.60 -8.42
CA ARG A 322 -14.89 9.91 -7.21
C ARG A 322 -14.85 8.40 -7.36
N ASP A 323 -13.65 7.85 -7.22
CA ASP A 323 -13.31 6.44 -7.33
C ASP A 323 -12.21 6.13 -6.32
N ASN A 324 -12.33 5.03 -5.57
CA ASN A 324 -11.36 4.69 -4.56
C ASN A 324 -9.95 4.48 -5.13
N HIS A 325 -9.83 4.12 -6.40
CA HIS A 325 -8.56 3.88 -7.10
C HIS A 325 -7.75 5.15 -7.37
N ASN A 326 -8.33 6.33 -7.10
CA ASN A 326 -7.78 7.62 -7.48
C ASN A 326 -7.03 8.34 -6.35
N GLY A 327 -6.90 7.71 -5.19
CA GLY A 327 -6.30 8.35 -4.02
C GLY A 327 -4.89 8.91 -4.29
N PRO A 328 -4.56 10.07 -3.72
CA PRO A 328 -3.23 10.65 -3.85
C PRO A 328 -2.19 9.84 -3.08
N VAL A 329 -0.93 9.99 -3.47
CA VAL A 329 0.24 9.53 -2.72
C VAL A 329 1.27 10.65 -2.61
N ILE A 330 2.08 10.63 -1.57
CA ILE A 330 3.07 11.66 -1.24
C ILE A 330 4.41 11.02 -0.86
N VAL A 331 5.51 11.66 -1.26
CA VAL A 331 6.88 11.42 -0.75
C VAL A 331 7.55 12.76 -0.44
N ALA A 332 8.66 12.75 0.31
CA ALA A 332 9.52 13.90 0.52
C ALA A 332 10.90 13.67 -0.12
N ASP A 333 11.48 14.71 -0.73
CA ASP A 333 12.87 14.71 -1.19
C ASP A 333 13.86 15.07 -0.06
N SER A 334 15.16 15.00 -0.35
CA SER A 334 16.24 15.26 0.61
C SER A 334 16.23 16.67 1.21
N LYS A 335 15.59 17.62 0.50
CA LYS A 335 15.46 19.03 0.90
C LYS A 335 14.14 19.31 1.60
N GLY A 336 13.28 18.31 1.75
CA GLY A 336 11.98 18.40 2.37
C GLY A 336 10.88 18.90 1.44
N TYR A 337 11.11 19.05 0.13
CA TYR A 337 10.01 19.31 -0.80
C TYR A 337 9.10 18.09 -0.88
N LEU A 338 7.79 18.35 -0.89
CA LEU A 338 6.77 17.33 -0.94
C LEU A 338 6.36 17.10 -2.38
N HIS A 339 6.37 15.84 -2.80
CA HIS A 339 5.99 15.41 -4.14
C HIS A 339 4.70 14.63 -4.03
N VAL A 340 3.65 15.08 -4.73
CA VAL A 340 2.33 14.46 -4.71
C VAL A 340 1.95 13.98 -6.09
N VAL A 341 1.45 12.74 -6.16
CA VAL A 341 0.80 12.22 -7.37
C VAL A 341 -0.68 11.98 -7.06
N ILE A 342 -1.56 12.72 -7.75
CA ILE A 342 -3.00 12.49 -7.74
C ILE A 342 -3.30 11.30 -8.65
N GLY A 343 -3.89 10.26 -8.05
CA GLY A 343 -4.25 9.03 -8.74
C GLY A 343 -5.45 9.19 -9.67
N ALA A 344 -5.65 8.16 -10.49
CA ALA A 344 -6.72 8.08 -11.47
C ALA A 344 -7.10 6.61 -11.74
N HIS A 345 -8.23 6.41 -12.42
CA HIS A 345 -8.70 5.10 -12.86
C HIS A 345 -8.91 5.13 -14.37
N THR A 346 -7.97 4.53 -15.10
CA THR A 346 -7.91 4.51 -16.58
C THR A 346 -7.83 5.92 -17.20
N ALA A 347 -7.13 6.84 -16.53
CA ALA A 347 -6.88 8.21 -17.00
C ALA A 347 -5.48 8.68 -16.56
N ASN A 348 -5.04 9.87 -17.00
CA ASN A 348 -3.76 10.43 -16.60
C ASN A 348 -3.70 10.71 -15.09
N PHE A 349 -2.51 10.55 -14.51
CA PHE A 349 -2.22 11.08 -13.18
C PHE A 349 -1.81 12.55 -13.29
N PHE A 350 -1.84 13.25 -12.16
CA PHE A 350 -1.30 14.60 -12.04
C PHE A 350 -0.24 14.65 -10.95
N TYR A 351 0.86 15.35 -11.22
CA TYR A 351 1.95 15.56 -10.30
C TYR A 351 1.99 17.02 -9.84
N LEU A 352 2.32 17.21 -8.57
CA LEU A 352 2.54 18.51 -7.94
C LEU A 352 3.76 18.42 -7.02
N ARG A 353 4.48 19.52 -6.85
CA ARG A 353 5.52 19.69 -5.84
C ARG A 353 5.13 20.83 -4.90
N SER A 354 5.45 20.73 -3.61
CA SER A 354 5.36 21.90 -2.74
C SER A 354 6.27 23.02 -3.25
N THR A 355 5.86 24.26 -3.01
CA THR A 355 6.66 25.46 -3.34
C THR A 355 7.68 25.77 -2.26
N GLU A 356 7.43 25.30 -1.04
CA GLU A 356 8.29 25.41 0.13
C GLU A 356 8.60 24.01 0.69
N PRO A 357 9.80 23.80 1.24
CA PRO A 357 10.12 22.55 1.93
C PRO A 357 9.32 22.41 3.23
N ASN A 358 9.04 21.18 3.63
CA ASN A 358 8.39 20.80 4.89
C ASN A 358 7.06 21.54 5.15
N SER A 359 6.29 21.79 4.09
CA SER A 359 5.06 22.57 4.12
C SER A 359 4.06 22.14 3.05
N THR A 360 2.80 21.99 3.45
CA THR A 360 1.68 21.77 2.52
C THR A 360 0.97 23.07 2.13
N ALA A 361 1.48 24.24 2.50
CA ALA A 361 0.77 25.52 2.34
C ALA A 361 0.47 25.88 0.88
N SER A 362 1.35 25.52 -0.05
CA SER A 362 1.10 25.69 -1.48
C SER A 362 1.92 24.72 -2.34
N PHE A 363 1.44 24.49 -3.56
CA PHE A 363 2.00 23.53 -4.52
C PHE A 363 2.08 24.18 -5.90
N THR A 364 2.94 23.62 -6.76
CA THR A 364 3.02 23.98 -8.18
C THR A 364 1.74 23.63 -8.94
N GLU A 365 1.59 24.19 -10.13
CA GLU A 365 0.57 23.79 -11.10
C GLU A 365 0.62 22.29 -11.43
N TRP A 366 -0.51 21.75 -11.88
CA TRP A 366 -0.65 20.30 -12.12
C TRP A 366 0.08 19.90 -13.39
N GLU A 367 1.06 19.03 -13.26
CA GLU A 367 1.73 18.42 -14.39
C GLU A 367 1.05 17.09 -14.74
N GLN A 368 0.49 16.98 -15.94
CA GLN A 368 -0.12 15.73 -16.40
C GLN A 368 0.95 14.67 -16.69
N LEU A 369 0.80 13.48 -16.11
CA LEU A 369 1.68 12.34 -16.40
C LEU A 369 1.17 11.56 -17.60
N GLY A 370 2.04 11.37 -18.58
CA GLY A 370 1.80 10.55 -19.76
C GLY A 370 0.96 11.20 -20.87
N PRO A 371 0.75 10.47 -21.98
CA PRO A 371 0.11 11.02 -23.20
C PRO A 371 -1.34 11.46 -22.98
N THR A 372 -1.81 12.42 -23.77
CA THR A 372 -3.17 13.00 -23.69
C THR A 372 -4.28 12.12 -24.26
N ARG A 373 -3.96 11.06 -25.03
CA ARG A 373 -4.96 10.21 -25.71
C ARG A 373 -4.64 8.73 -25.65
N LYS A 374 -5.69 7.89 -25.66
CA LYS A 374 -5.68 6.42 -25.82
C LYS A 374 -4.89 5.63 -24.77
N THR A 375 -4.47 6.28 -23.70
CA THR A 375 -3.75 5.64 -22.60
C THR A 375 -4.22 6.20 -21.26
N GLY A 376 -4.10 5.41 -20.20
CA GLY A 376 -4.49 5.84 -18.86
C GLY A 376 -3.84 4.97 -17.79
N TYR A 377 -3.74 5.48 -16.58
CA TYR A 377 -3.05 4.84 -15.48
C TYR A 377 -4.01 4.52 -14.34
N THR A 378 -3.61 3.58 -13.49
CA THR A 378 -4.30 3.24 -12.24
C THR A 378 -3.30 2.68 -11.25
N TYR A 379 -3.51 2.99 -9.97
CA TYR A 379 -2.71 2.55 -8.83
C TYR A 379 -1.31 3.16 -8.79
N THR A 380 -1.09 4.03 -7.79
CA THR A 380 0.16 4.76 -7.60
C THR A 380 1.06 4.03 -6.59
N ALA A 381 2.15 3.42 -7.06
CA ALA A 381 3.26 2.98 -6.22
C ALA A 381 4.43 3.94 -6.43
N PHE A 382 4.69 4.81 -5.46
CA PHE A 382 5.53 6.00 -5.61
C PHE A 382 6.59 6.04 -4.51
N VAL A 383 7.85 6.27 -4.87
CA VAL A 383 9.01 6.44 -3.97
C VAL A 383 9.94 7.53 -4.51
N CYS A 384 10.74 8.14 -3.64
CA CYS A 384 11.90 8.97 -3.95
C CYS A 384 13.16 8.19 -3.58
N ASP A 385 14.12 8.05 -4.50
CA ASP A 385 15.41 7.45 -4.14
C ASP A 385 16.34 8.46 -3.44
N GLY A 386 17.53 8.00 -3.06
CA GLY A 386 18.51 8.81 -2.34
C GLY A 386 19.17 9.94 -3.16
N ASP A 387 18.95 9.97 -4.48
CA ASP A 387 19.45 10.99 -5.40
C ASP A 387 18.33 11.98 -5.81
N ASP A 388 17.23 12.02 -5.05
CA ASP A 388 16.02 12.80 -5.33
C ASP A 388 15.34 12.44 -6.67
N ASN A 389 15.57 11.23 -7.20
CA ASN A 389 14.80 10.73 -8.34
C ASN A 389 13.45 10.22 -7.86
N LEU A 390 12.40 10.55 -8.61
CA LEU A 390 11.04 10.09 -8.34
C LEU A 390 10.72 8.87 -9.21
N HIS A 391 10.23 7.81 -8.57
CA HIS A 391 9.93 6.54 -9.21
C HIS A 391 8.46 6.18 -9.01
N LEU A 392 7.76 5.92 -10.11
CA LEU A 392 6.34 5.60 -10.10
C LEU A 392 6.08 4.34 -10.92
N VAL A 393 5.44 3.35 -10.30
CA VAL A 393 4.93 2.16 -11.00
C VAL A 393 3.41 2.15 -10.96
N ALA A 394 2.81 1.86 -12.11
CA ALA A 394 1.36 1.87 -12.28
C ALA A 394 0.89 0.81 -13.26
N ARG A 395 -0.41 0.48 -13.20
CA ARG A 395 -1.06 -0.23 -14.30
C ARG A 395 -1.38 0.78 -15.39
N ASN A 396 -0.87 0.56 -16.59
CA ASN A 396 -1.27 1.30 -17.78
C ASN A 396 -2.37 0.57 -18.54
N THR A 397 -3.37 1.30 -19.03
CA THR A 397 -4.37 0.82 -19.98
C THR A 397 -4.08 1.44 -21.34
N ASN A 398 -3.93 0.62 -22.37
CA ASN A 398 -3.75 1.07 -23.74
C ASN A 398 -4.50 0.13 -24.70
N SER A 399 -5.54 0.64 -25.37
CA SER A 399 -6.27 -0.10 -26.41
C SER A 399 -6.75 -1.50 -25.95
N GLY A 400 -7.23 -1.60 -24.71
CA GLY A 400 -7.72 -2.85 -24.11
C GLY A 400 -6.64 -3.74 -23.46
N TRP A 401 -5.36 -3.35 -23.55
CA TRP A 401 -4.24 -4.00 -22.86
C TRP A 401 -3.94 -3.30 -21.55
N PHE A 402 -3.53 -4.09 -20.55
CA PHE A 402 -3.27 -3.61 -19.19
C PHE A 402 -1.85 -3.96 -18.76
N HIS A 403 -0.88 -3.12 -19.13
CA HIS A 403 0.54 -3.33 -18.84
C HIS A 403 0.88 -2.90 -17.40
N LEU A 404 1.92 -3.49 -16.82
CA LEU A 404 2.63 -2.90 -15.68
C LEU A 404 3.71 -1.98 -16.25
N VAL A 405 3.70 -0.71 -15.86
CA VAL A 405 4.63 0.30 -16.40
C VAL A 405 5.34 1.05 -15.29
N TYR A 406 6.52 1.54 -15.63
CA TYR A 406 7.38 2.37 -14.80
C TYR A 406 7.53 3.76 -15.42
N MET A 407 7.56 4.79 -14.57
CA MET A 407 7.78 6.19 -14.91
C MET A 407 8.83 6.74 -13.93
N ARG A 408 9.76 7.55 -14.45
CA ARG A 408 10.81 8.19 -13.66
C ARG A 408 10.82 9.68 -13.91
N ARG A 409 11.14 10.46 -12.88
CA ARG A 409 11.62 11.83 -13.01
C ARG A 409 12.95 11.93 -12.29
N LYS A 410 14.02 12.23 -13.02
CA LYS A 410 15.31 12.51 -12.37
C LYS A 410 15.27 13.86 -11.67
N ALA A 411 16.05 14.03 -10.60
CA ALA A 411 16.14 15.29 -9.88
C ALA A 411 16.37 16.47 -10.84
N GLY A 412 15.53 17.50 -10.75
CA GLY A 412 15.60 18.69 -11.61
C GLY A 412 15.20 18.50 -13.08
N GLN A 413 14.81 17.30 -13.51
CA GLN A 413 14.41 17.00 -14.89
C GLN A 413 12.89 16.84 -15.03
N SER A 414 12.40 16.66 -16.26
CA SER A 414 11.00 16.31 -16.54
C SER A 414 10.75 14.81 -16.38
N TRP A 415 9.47 14.41 -16.34
CA TRP A 415 9.11 12.99 -16.39
C TRP A 415 9.54 12.35 -17.72
N GLU A 416 10.15 11.18 -17.62
CA GLU A 416 10.47 10.33 -18.77
C GLU A 416 9.20 9.66 -19.33
N PRO A 417 9.19 9.28 -20.62
CA PRO A 417 8.19 8.38 -21.16
C PRO A 417 8.12 7.08 -20.34
N HIS A 418 6.92 6.54 -20.14
CA HIS A 418 6.80 5.29 -19.40
C HIS A 418 7.53 4.15 -20.11
N ARG A 419 8.00 3.18 -19.33
CA ARG A 419 8.58 1.91 -19.82
C ARG A 419 7.68 0.76 -19.39
N ARG A 420 7.48 -0.22 -20.26
CA ARG A 420 6.75 -1.44 -19.88
C ARG A 420 7.68 -2.32 -19.05
N LEU A 421 7.17 -2.83 -17.94
CA LEU A 421 7.86 -3.84 -17.12
C LEU A 421 7.28 -5.21 -17.35
N VAL A 422 5.94 -5.32 -17.41
CA VAL A 422 5.25 -6.59 -17.65
C VAL A 422 4.09 -6.38 -18.61
N THR A 423 3.98 -7.26 -19.60
CA THR A 423 2.87 -7.30 -20.55
C THR A 423 2.08 -8.58 -20.35
N PRO A 424 0.74 -8.50 -20.13
CA PRO A 424 -0.07 -9.68 -19.96
C PRO A 424 -0.19 -10.43 -21.29
N PHE A 425 -0.55 -11.71 -21.26
CA PHE A 425 -0.72 -12.52 -22.48
C PHE A 425 -1.98 -12.20 -23.29
N ARG A 426 -2.87 -11.35 -22.73
CA ARG A 426 -4.19 -11.09 -23.32
C ARG A 426 -4.66 -9.64 -23.15
N SER A 427 -5.51 -9.22 -24.08
CA SER A 427 -6.36 -8.04 -23.94
C SER A 427 -7.59 -8.34 -23.08
N GLY A 428 -8.11 -7.33 -22.38
CA GLY A 428 -9.19 -7.43 -21.39
C GLY A 428 -8.70 -7.15 -19.97
N TYR A 429 -9.62 -6.85 -19.05
CA TYR A 429 -9.26 -6.34 -17.73
C TYR A 429 -8.32 -7.26 -16.96
N CYS A 430 -7.19 -6.73 -16.51
CA CYS A 430 -6.41 -7.30 -15.41
C CYS A 430 -6.01 -6.19 -14.43
N ALA A 431 -5.57 -6.60 -13.26
CA ALA A 431 -4.88 -5.75 -12.31
C ALA A 431 -3.57 -6.41 -11.90
N TRP A 432 -2.54 -5.57 -11.76
CA TRP A 432 -1.30 -5.95 -11.10
C TRP A 432 -1.45 -5.58 -9.63
N ARG A 433 -1.15 -6.45 -8.66
CA ARG A 433 -1.17 -6.06 -7.23
C ARG A 433 0.17 -5.45 -6.82
N GLN A 434 0.69 -4.52 -7.63
CA GLN A 434 2.06 -4.09 -7.48
C GLN A 434 2.31 -3.26 -6.21
N LYS A 435 3.53 -3.32 -5.66
CA LYS A 435 4.08 -2.42 -4.63
C LYS A 435 5.54 -2.11 -4.97
N LEU A 436 5.94 -0.85 -4.76
CA LEU A 436 7.30 -0.36 -4.96
C LEU A 436 7.91 0.02 -3.62
N THR A 437 9.16 -0.36 -3.41
CA THR A 437 9.94 0.00 -2.22
C THR A 437 11.38 0.32 -2.64
N VAL A 438 12.04 1.17 -1.86
CA VAL A 438 13.46 1.49 -2.00
C VAL A 438 14.20 0.95 -0.78
N ASP A 439 15.40 0.40 -0.99
CA ASP A 439 16.27 -0.04 0.09
C ASP A 439 17.19 1.10 0.59
N ARG A 440 18.04 0.82 1.58
CA ARG A 440 18.94 1.84 2.16
C ARG A 440 20.09 2.24 1.23
N LEU A 441 20.26 1.52 0.12
CA LEU A 441 21.24 1.81 -0.93
C LEU A 441 20.63 2.56 -2.12
N GLY A 442 19.33 2.87 -2.10
CA GLY A 442 18.62 3.49 -3.22
C GLY A 442 18.18 2.51 -4.31
N ARG A 443 18.32 1.20 -4.10
CA ARG A 443 17.87 0.19 -5.06
C ARG A 443 16.36 0.01 -4.98
N LEU A 444 15.72 -0.19 -6.13
CA LEU A 444 14.28 -0.30 -6.24
C LEU A 444 13.84 -1.76 -6.27
N PHE A 445 12.82 -2.10 -5.48
CA PHE A 445 12.21 -3.42 -5.45
C PHE A 445 10.72 -3.29 -5.79
N LEU A 446 10.31 -3.96 -6.87
CA LEU A 446 8.95 -3.99 -7.35
C LEU A 446 8.38 -5.39 -7.18
N THR A 447 7.36 -5.52 -6.35
CA THR A 447 6.60 -6.76 -6.24
C THR A 447 5.31 -6.64 -7.01
N TYR A 448 4.85 -7.73 -7.62
CA TYR A 448 3.56 -7.79 -8.28
C TYR A 448 3.03 -9.22 -8.29
N ASP A 449 1.72 -9.34 -8.43
CA ASP A 449 1.06 -10.58 -8.83
C ASP A 449 0.04 -10.20 -9.93
N TYR A 450 -0.46 -11.22 -10.64
CA TYR A 450 -1.39 -11.04 -11.74
C TYR A 450 -2.81 -11.42 -11.32
N PHE A 451 -3.71 -10.43 -11.33
CA PHE A 451 -5.14 -10.65 -11.14
C PHE A 451 -5.88 -10.54 -12.48
N PRO A 452 -6.35 -11.66 -13.05
CA PRO A 452 -7.21 -11.63 -14.22
C PRO A 452 -8.68 -11.35 -13.85
N ALA A 453 -9.42 -10.70 -14.73
CA ALA A 453 -10.89 -10.70 -14.68
C ALA A 453 -11.48 -10.91 -16.09
N HIS A 454 -12.78 -11.13 -16.17
CA HIS A 454 -13.51 -11.27 -17.44
C HIS A 454 -12.87 -12.32 -18.37
N LEU A 455 -12.50 -13.47 -17.80
CA LEU A 455 -11.84 -14.55 -18.55
C LEU A 455 -12.75 -15.07 -19.66
N ARG A 456 -12.17 -15.33 -20.84
CA ARG A 456 -12.82 -16.08 -21.91
C ARG A 456 -12.98 -17.55 -21.52
N ALA A 457 -13.79 -18.30 -22.25
CA ALA A 457 -14.11 -19.69 -21.88
C ALA A 457 -12.87 -20.58 -21.78
N ASP A 458 -11.98 -20.50 -22.78
CA ASP A 458 -10.69 -21.20 -22.83
C ASP A 458 -9.73 -20.74 -21.72
N GLU A 459 -9.68 -19.43 -21.45
CA GLU A 459 -8.87 -18.87 -20.37
C GLU A 459 -9.39 -19.30 -18.98
N LEU A 460 -10.70 -19.39 -18.80
CA LEU A 460 -11.32 -19.84 -17.55
C LEU A 460 -11.06 -21.34 -17.31
N GLU A 461 -11.09 -22.15 -18.37
CA GLU A 461 -10.71 -23.56 -18.31
C GLU A 461 -9.24 -23.72 -17.90
N ALA A 462 -8.34 -22.99 -18.57
CA ALA A 462 -6.93 -22.96 -18.22
C ALA A 462 -6.69 -22.51 -16.77
N TYR A 463 -7.42 -21.49 -16.30
CA TYR A 463 -7.34 -21.00 -14.91
C TYR A 463 -7.72 -22.11 -13.92
N ARG A 464 -8.86 -22.78 -14.15
CA ARG A 464 -9.35 -23.86 -13.27
C ARG A 464 -8.40 -25.04 -13.24
N LYS A 465 -7.78 -25.37 -14.38
CA LYS A 465 -6.77 -26.42 -14.46
C LYS A 465 -5.52 -26.06 -13.66
N LYS A 466 -5.06 -24.81 -13.75
CA LYS A 466 -3.85 -24.34 -13.05
C LYS A 466 -4.07 -24.16 -11.54
N TRP A 467 -5.23 -23.67 -11.12
CA TRP A 467 -5.58 -23.40 -9.72
C TRP A 467 -6.92 -24.02 -9.31
N PRO A 468 -6.99 -25.37 -9.21
CA PRO A 468 -8.24 -26.07 -8.89
C PRO A 468 -8.83 -25.70 -7.51
N GLY A 469 -8.00 -25.22 -6.58
CA GLY A 469 -8.43 -24.80 -5.23
C GLY A 469 -9.25 -23.51 -5.16
N ASP A 470 -9.25 -22.69 -6.20
CA ASP A 470 -9.85 -21.35 -6.18
C ASP A 470 -11.39 -21.31 -6.26
N LYS A 471 -12.05 -22.47 -6.37
CA LYS A 471 -13.53 -22.60 -6.39
C LYS A 471 -14.23 -21.53 -7.25
N VAL A 472 -13.77 -21.38 -8.49
CA VAL A 472 -14.23 -20.30 -9.39
C VAL A 472 -15.64 -20.56 -9.92
N GLY A 473 -16.56 -19.65 -9.64
CA GLY A 473 -17.96 -19.73 -10.06
C GLY A 473 -18.14 -19.60 -11.58
N ALA A 474 -19.19 -20.21 -12.11
CA ALA A 474 -19.47 -20.23 -13.56
C ALA A 474 -20.05 -18.91 -14.12
N LYS A 475 -20.67 -18.08 -13.27
CA LYS A 475 -21.30 -16.82 -13.68
C LYS A 475 -20.55 -15.62 -13.12
N LEU A 476 -20.50 -14.53 -13.89
CA LEU A 476 -20.01 -13.24 -13.40
C LEU A 476 -20.94 -12.70 -12.31
N VAL A 477 -20.36 -12.15 -11.26
CA VAL A 477 -21.04 -11.40 -10.20
C VAL A 477 -20.41 -10.01 -10.14
N SER A 478 -21.22 -8.96 -10.33
CA SER A 478 -20.74 -7.58 -10.44
C SER A 478 -19.65 -7.39 -11.50
N GLY A 479 -19.76 -8.13 -12.61
CA GLY A 479 -18.81 -8.13 -13.71
C GLY A 479 -17.57 -9.00 -13.51
N ILE A 480 -17.30 -9.54 -12.31
CA ILE A 480 -16.09 -10.33 -12.03
C ILE A 480 -16.47 -11.79 -11.81
N GLN A 481 -15.58 -12.71 -12.22
CA GLN A 481 -15.76 -14.15 -11.95
C GLN A 481 -15.48 -14.39 -10.46
N PRO A 482 -16.47 -14.80 -9.64
CA PRO A 482 -16.26 -15.01 -8.21
C PRO A 482 -15.30 -16.18 -7.99
N GLY A 483 -14.41 -16.04 -7.00
CA GLY A 483 -13.40 -17.04 -6.67
C GLY A 483 -12.06 -16.85 -7.38
N VAL A 484 -11.98 -16.05 -8.45
CA VAL A 484 -10.69 -15.70 -9.07
C VAL A 484 -9.84 -14.87 -8.10
N ARG A 485 -8.55 -15.21 -8.02
CA ARG A 485 -7.54 -14.60 -7.15
C ARG A 485 -6.37 -14.10 -7.97
N ALA A 486 -5.51 -13.34 -7.32
CA ALA A 486 -4.24 -12.92 -7.91
C ALA A 486 -3.20 -14.01 -7.66
N HIS A 487 -2.41 -14.33 -8.69
CA HIS A 487 -1.45 -15.42 -8.71
C HIS A 487 -0.14 -15.03 -9.37
N SER A 488 0.82 -15.95 -9.38
CA SER A 488 2.15 -15.77 -9.95
C SER A 488 2.87 -14.54 -9.35
N PRO A 489 3.02 -14.48 -8.02
CA PRO A 489 3.73 -13.37 -7.41
C PRO A 489 5.21 -13.41 -7.83
N ALA A 490 5.74 -12.25 -8.18
CA ALA A 490 7.13 -12.07 -8.59
C ALA A 490 7.69 -10.75 -8.07
N MET A 491 9.02 -10.64 -8.08
CA MET A 491 9.73 -9.43 -7.68
C MET A 491 10.77 -9.06 -8.73
N LEU A 492 10.77 -7.80 -9.15
CA LEU A 492 11.86 -7.20 -9.92
C LEU A 492 12.71 -6.31 -9.02
N ILE A 493 13.99 -6.20 -9.37
CA ILE A 493 14.94 -5.25 -8.80
C ILE A 493 15.49 -4.35 -9.89
N SER A 494 15.75 -3.10 -9.54
CA SER A 494 16.66 -2.21 -10.26
C SER A 494 17.72 -1.69 -9.29
N ASP A 495 18.98 -1.89 -9.66
CA ASP A 495 20.17 -1.43 -8.94
C ASP A 495 20.85 -0.22 -9.61
N ASP A 496 20.20 0.37 -10.62
CA ASP A 496 20.70 1.46 -11.47
C ASP A 496 19.67 2.62 -11.59
N ALA A 497 19.01 2.96 -10.48
CA ALA A 497 18.00 4.02 -10.41
C ALA A 497 16.86 3.88 -11.45
N GLY A 498 16.50 2.65 -11.79
CA GLY A 498 15.43 2.29 -12.71
C GLY A 498 15.79 2.35 -14.19
N ASP A 499 17.07 2.36 -14.55
CA ASP A 499 17.49 2.27 -15.95
C ASP A 499 17.23 0.87 -16.52
N SER A 500 17.50 -0.18 -15.75
CA SER A 500 17.18 -1.56 -16.06
C SER A 500 16.43 -2.24 -14.91
N TRP A 501 15.70 -3.31 -15.24
CA TRP A 501 14.95 -4.11 -14.28
C TRP A 501 15.14 -5.58 -14.59
N ARG A 502 15.32 -6.39 -13.55
CA ARG A 502 15.44 -7.85 -13.66
C ARG A 502 14.73 -8.57 -12.53
N ILE A 503 14.47 -9.86 -12.69
CA ILE A 503 13.95 -10.70 -11.59
C ILE A 503 14.93 -10.65 -10.42
N ALA A 504 14.39 -10.41 -9.22
CA ALA A 504 15.14 -10.36 -7.97
C ALA A 504 15.37 -11.77 -7.40
N LEU A 505 16.59 -12.03 -6.93
CA LEU A 505 17.04 -13.28 -6.33
C LEU A 505 17.48 -13.06 -4.89
N THR A 506 17.65 -14.13 -4.12
CA THR A 506 18.14 -14.06 -2.74
C THR A 506 19.52 -13.40 -2.65
N GLU A 507 20.38 -13.63 -3.65
CA GLU A 507 21.70 -13.00 -3.73
C GLU A 507 21.63 -11.46 -3.74
N ASP A 508 20.58 -10.88 -4.33
CA ASP A 508 20.41 -9.41 -4.36
C ASP A 508 20.22 -8.81 -2.95
N PHE A 509 19.59 -9.58 -2.07
CA PHE A 509 19.40 -9.19 -0.68
C PHE A 509 20.67 -9.39 0.14
N ILE A 510 21.38 -10.52 -0.07
CA ILE A 510 22.67 -10.81 0.57
C ILE A 510 23.67 -9.71 0.23
N ALA A 511 23.87 -9.45 -1.07
CA ALA A 511 24.78 -8.40 -1.55
C ALA A 511 24.37 -7.01 -1.03
N GLY A 512 23.06 -6.73 -0.96
CA GLY A 512 22.53 -5.48 -0.40
C GLY A 512 22.88 -5.27 1.08
N MET A 513 22.77 -6.32 1.88
CA MET A 513 23.14 -6.27 3.30
C MET A 513 24.65 -6.12 3.48
N GLN A 514 25.46 -6.80 2.65
CA GLN A 514 26.92 -6.71 2.70
C GLN A 514 27.41 -5.30 2.33
N ARG A 515 26.99 -4.77 1.17
CA ARG A 515 27.33 -3.41 0.73
C ARG A 515 26.94 -2.34 1.76
N TRP A 516 25.79 -2.51 2.42
CA TRP A 516 25.38 -1.59 3.47
C TRP A 516 26.30 -1.63 4.71
N ARG A 517 26.79 -2.81 5.10
CA ARG A 517 27.75 -2.95 6.19
C ARG A 517 29.09 -2.31 5.86
N GLU A 518 29.53 -2.40 4.60
CA GLU A 518 30.78 -1.80 4.13
C GLU A 518 30.73 -0.26 4.07
N LYS A 519 29.52 0.31 3.92
CA LYS A 519 29.30 1.77 3.88
C LYS A 519 29.27 2.42 5.28
N LYS A 520 29.01 1.65 6.33
CA LYS A 520 28.97 2.12 7.73
C LYS A 520 30.31 1.90 8.41
#